data_AF-A0A6P3RQM3-F1
#
_entry.id   AF-A0A6P3RQM3-F1
#
_cell.length_a   1.000
_cell.length_b   1.000
_cell.length_c   1.000
_cell.angle_alpha   90.00
_cell.angle_beta   90.00
_cell.angle_gamma   90.00
#
_symmetry.space_group_name_H-M   'P 1'
#
loop_
_entity.id
_entity.type
_entity.pdbx_description
1 polymer ?
#
loop_
_entity_poly.entity_id
_entity_poly.type
_entity_poly.pdbx_seq_one_letter_code
_entity_poly.pdbx_strand_id
1 'polypeptide(L)'
;MAVATVFPALSRMLALSRCRVLSPLFSTTSFRRFYIGDSTTDSQKDMIEIPLPPWQERTDESIETKRARLLYESRKRGMLENCILLSLFAKEYLHNMTEKQLNLYDRLINEPSNDWDIYYWATGTDKRHNVKNRMIWADLSLEL
;
A
#
# COMPACT_ATOMS: atom_id res chain seq x y z
N MET A 1 -63.87 -1.97 43.45
CA MET A 1 -62.39 -2.00 43.35
C MET A 1 -62.02 -2.93 42.22
N ALA A 2 -61.12 -2.47 41.33
CA ALA A 2 -60.48 -3.17 40.21
C ALA A 2 -61.29 -3.43 38.91
N VAL A 3 -60.98 -2.58 37.92
CA VAL A 3 -61.16 -2.76 36.47
C VAL A 3 -59.98 -3.60 35.95
N ALA A 4 -60.22 -4.57 35.06
CA ALA A 4 -59.22 -4.95 34.05
C ALA A 4 -59.86 -5.70 32.88
N THR A 5 -59.82 -5.05 31.73
CA THR A 5 -60.18 -5.48 30.38
C THR A 5 -59.12 -6.40 29.80
N VAL A 6 -59.49 -7.51 29.14
CA VAL A 6 -58.67 -8.10 28.07
C VAL A 6 -59.60 -8.67 26.98
N PHE A 7 -59.63 -7.98 25.83
CA PHE A 7 -60.26 -8.41 24.57
C PHE A 7 -59.22 -9.15 23.68
N PRO A 8 -59.66 -9.91 22.66
CA PRO A 8 -58.98 -11.09 22.15
C PRO A 8 -57.89 -10.81 21.11
N ALA A 9 -56.90 -11.70 21.06
CA ALA A 9 -55.85 -11.72 20.05
C ALA A 9 -56.38 -12.30 18.71
N LEU A 10 -56.61 -11.42 17.73
CA LEU A 10 -56.89 -11.77 16.34
C LEU A 10 -55.57 -12.04 15.60
N SER A 11 -55.28 -13.31 15.34
CA SER A 11 -54.22 -13.74 14.42
C SER A 11 -54.56 -13.29 12.99
N ARG A 12 -53.88 -12.23 12.52
CA ARG A 12 -53.91 -11.84 11.10
C ARG A 12 -52.62 -12.30 10.44
N MET A 13 -52.71 -13.37 9.65
CA MET A 13 -51.73 -13.68 8.61
C MET A 13 -51.63 -12.49 7.66
N LEU A 14 -50.42 -11.98 7.45
CA LEU A 14 -50.10 -11.15 6.29
C LEU A 14 -49.04 -11.86 5.48
N ALA A 15 -49.46 -12.29 4.29
CA ALA A 15 -48.63 -12.92 3.27
C ALA A 15 -47.56 -11.93 2.79
N LEU A 16 -46.29 -12.33 2.89
CA LEU A 16 -45.19 -11.61 2.25
C LEU A 16 -45.28 -11.83 0.74
N SER A 17 -45.86 -10.84 0.06
CA SER A 17 -45.82 -10.70 -1.40
C SER A 17 -44.36 -10.60 -1.84
N ARG A 18 -43.94 -11.52 -2.71
CA ARG A 18 -42.63 -11.45 -3.38
C ARG A 18 -42.68 -10.31 -4.39
N CYS A 19 -42.08 -9.18 -4.05
CA CYS A 19 -41.74 -8.16 -5.02
C CYS A 19 -40.73 -8.75 -6.02
N ARG A 20 -41.21 -9.24 -7.17
CA ARG A 20 -40.38 -9.41 -8.36
C ARG A 20 -40.00 -8.01 -8.84
N VAL A 21 -38.84 -7.54 -8.42
CA VAL A 21 -38.24 -6.33 -8.97
C VAL A 21 -37.84 -6.69 -10.41
N LEU A 22 -38.59 -6.22 -11.40
CA LEU A 22 -38.14 -6.23 -12.79
C LEU A 22 -36.94 -5.28 -12.85
N SER A 23 -35.74 -5.85 -12.96
CA SER A 23 -34.53 -5.11 -13.28
C SER A 23 -34.74 -4.37 -14.61
N PRO A 24 -34.57 -3.04 -14.68
CA PRO A 24 -34.42 -2.37 -15.96
C PRO A 24 -33.13 -2.92 -16.58
N LEU A 25 -33.22 -3.44 -17.80
CA LEU A 25 -32.05 -3.65 -18.65
C LEU A 25 -31.41 -2.27 -18.87
N PHE A 26 -30.49 -1.88 -17.98
CA PHE A 26 -29.54 -0.85 -18.29
C PHE A 26 -28.68 -1.40 -19.41
N SER A 27 -29.06 -1.07 -20.64
CA SER A 27 -28.19 -1.13 -21.81
C SER A 27 -26.87 -0.54 -21.39
N THR A 28 -25.90 -1.41 -21.15
CA THR A 28 -24.53 -1.03 -20.87
C THR A 28 -24.01 -0.50 -22.20
N THR A 29 -24.22 0.79 -22.46
CA THR A 29 -23.38 1.49 -23.43
C THR A 29 -21.99 1.43 -22.83
N SER A 30 -21.24 0.44 -23.31
CA SER A 30 -19.84 0.27 -22.99
C SER A 30 -19.16 1.54 -23.47
N PHE A 31 -18.96 2.51 -22.56
CA PHE A 31 -18.02 3.59 -22.78
C PHE A 31 -16.61 2.97 -22.71
N ARG A 32 -16.27 2.17 -23.73
CA ARG A 32 -14.88 1.91 -24.09
C ARG A 32 -14.34 3.18 -24.73
N ARG A 33 -14.10 4.21 -23.93
CA ARG A 33 -13.13 5.24 -24.31
C ARG A 33 -11.75 4.74 -23.90
N PHE A 34 -11.33 3.66 -24.54
CA PHE A 34 -9.93 3.29 -24.59
C PHE A 34 -9.32 4.12 -25.72
N TYR A 35 -8.58 5.16 -25.36
CA TYR A 35 -7.62 5.75 -26.28
C TYR A 35 -6.43 4.80 -26.30
N ILE A 36 -6.40 3.88 -27.26
CA ILE A 36 -5.17 3.18 -27.62
C ILE A 36 -4.54 4.05 -28.70
N GLY A 37 -3.51 4.78 -28.30
CA GLY A 37 -2.69 5.54 -29.24
C GLY A 37 -1.83 4.58 -30.05
N ASP A 38 -2.34 4.14 -31.20
CA ASP A 38 -1.52 3.48 -32.23
C ASP A 38 -0.83 4.56 -33.07
N SER A 39 0.18 5.22 -32.51
CA SER A 39 1.11 6.03 -33.28
C SER A 39 2.51 5.44 -33.18
N THR A 40 2.98 4.83 -34.26
CA THR A 40 4.30 4.18 -34.42
C THR A 40 5.48 5.17 -34.44
N THR A 41 5.27 6.40 -33.99
CA THR A 41 6.24 7.50 -33.96
C THR A 41 6.21 8.24 -32.62
N ASP A 42 5.98 7.54 -31.51
CA ASP A 42 6.36 8.09 -30.20
C ASP A 42 7.88 7.94 -30.08
N SER A 43 8.59 8.86 -30.73
CA SER A 43 10.00 9.04 -30.49
C SER A 43 10.14 9.28 -28.99
N GLN A 44 10.92 8.45 -28.28
CA GLN A 44 11.27 8.54 -26.85
C GLN A 44 11.75 9.93 -26.36
N LYS A 45 11.75 10.93 -27.24
CA LYS A 45 12.17 12.31 -27.06
C LYS A 45 11.32 13.12 -26.08
N ASP A 46 10.13 12.62 -25.72
CA ASP A 46 9.25 13.27 -24.75
C ASP A 46 9.35 12.69 -23.33
N MET A 47 10.30 11.78 -23.05
CA MET A 47 10.69 11.47 -21.67
C MET A 47 11.45 12.67 -21.07
N ILE A 48 10.69 13.67 -20.62
CA ILE A 48 11.19 14.69 -19.71
C ILE A 48 11.42 13.97 -18.37
N GLU A 49 12.64 13.50 -18.16
CA GLU A 49 13.07 12.99 -16.87
C GLU A 49 13.13 14.19 -15.91
N ILE A 50 12.06 14.38 -15.14
CA ILE A 50 12.01 15.42 -14.11
C ILE A 50 13.03 14.99 -13.05
N PRO A 51 14.15 15.71 -12.87
CA PRO A 51 15.15 15.31 -11.90
C PRO A 51 14.54 15.43 -10.51
N LEU A 52 14.34 14.30 -9.84
CA LEU A 52 13.91 14.26 -8.46
C LEU A 52 15.02 14.89 -7.58
N PRO A 53 14.67 15.63 -6.52
CA PRO A 53 15.66 16.12 -5.59
C PRO A 53 16.42 14.93 -4.97
N PRO A 54 17.73 15.04 -4.78
CA PRO A 54 18.51 13.98 -4.14
C PRO A 54 17.99 13.78 -2.71
N TRP A 55 17.88 12.51 -2.31
CA TRP A 55 17.53 12.18 -0.93
C TRP A 55 18.59 12.72 0.03
N GLN A 56 18.15 13.32 1.14
CA GLN A 56 19.03 13.89 2.14
C GLN A 56 18.76 13.24 3.51
N GLU A 57 19.82 12.76 4.14
CA GLU A 57 19.77 12.16 5.46
C GLU A 57 19.44 13.22 6.53
N ARG A 58 18.44 12.92 7.37
CA ARG A 58 18.09 13.74 8.53
C ARG A 58 18.83 13.23 9.76
N THR A 59 19.64 14.11 10.37
CA THR A 59 20.49 13.81 11.54
C THR A 59 20.09 14.58 12.79
N ASP A 60 19.08 15.45 12.70
CA ASP A 60 18.64 16.39 13.72
C ASP A 60 17.48 15.86 14.59
N GLU A 61 16.99 14.64 14.32
CA GLU A 61 15.88 14.02 15.02
C GLU A 61 16.32 13.03 16.12
N SER A 62 15.50 12.91 17.17
CA SER A 62 15.72 11.88 18.20
C SER A 62 15.51 10.46 17.64
N ILE A 63 16.16 9.46 18.24
CA ILE A 63 16.04 8.05 17.81
C ILE A 63 14.59 7.53 17.81
N GLU A 64 13.76 7.99 18.75
CA GLU A 64 12.35 7.60 18.85
C GLU A 64 11.52 8.25 17.74
N THR A 65 11.79 9.52 17.46
CA THR A 65 11.16 10.25 16.35
C THR A 65 11.52 9.59 15.01
N LYS A 66 12.78 9.22 14.82
CA LYS A 66 13.26 8.50 13.64
C LYS A 66 12.56 7.17 13.44
N ARG A 67 12.43 6.36 14.50
CA ARG A 67 11.69 5.09 14.47
C ARG A 67 10.23 5.28 14.07
N ALA A 68 9.55 6.27 14.66
CA ALA A 68 8.16 6.57 14.34
C ALA A 68 7.98 7.00 12.88
N ARG A 69 8.89 7.84 12.37
CA ARG A 69 8.93 8.27 10.97
C ARG A 69 9.15 7.09 10.02
N LEU A 70 10.18 6.27 10.26
CA LEU A 70 10.50 5.11 9.42
C LEU A 70 9.37 4.07 9.42
N LEU A 71 8.70 3.88 10.55
CA LEU A 71 7.51 3.03 10.63
C LEU A 71 6.37 3.57 9.76
N TYR A 72 6.16 4.88 9.77
CA TYR A 72 5.15 5.53 8.93
C TYR A 72 5.50 5.40 7.44
N GLU A 73 6.73 5.71 7.05
CA GLU A 73 7.23 5.62 5.67
C GLU A 73 7.16 4.19 5.12
N SER A 74 7.39 3.19 5.97
CA SER A 74 7.25 1.77 5.60
C SER A 74 5.80 1.39 5.27
N ARG A 75 4.81 2.05 5.91
CA ARG A 75 3.37 1.77 5.73
C ARG A 75 2.72 2.61 4.63
N LYS A 76 3.38 3.67 4.16
CA LYS A 76 2.81 4.65 3.21
C LYS A 76 3.46 4.55 1.84
N ARG A 77 3.44 3.33 1.28
CA ARG A 77 3.99 3.03 -0.05
C ARG A 77 2.90 2.96 -1.10
N GLY A 78 3.27 3.11 -2.38
CA GLY A 78 2.32 3.10 -3.49
C GLY A 78 1.71 1.72 -3.78
N MET A 79 2.39 0.65 -3.35
CA MET A 79 1.96 -0.75 -3.53
C MET A 79 1.69 -1.46 -2.19
N LEU A 80 0.74 -2.40 -2.21
CA LEU A 80 0.28 -3.09 -1.01
C LEU A 80 1.26 -4.20 -0.57
N GLU A 81 1.94 -4.82 -1.53
CA GLU A 81 2.94 -5.86 -1.34
C GLU A 81 4.10 -5.35 -0.46
N ASN A 82 4.68 -4.20 -0.82
CA ASN A 82 5.72 -3.56 -0.01
C ASN A 82 5.20 -3.08 1.34
N CYS A 83 3.97 -2.54 1.39
CA CYS A 83 3.38 -2.13 2.67
C CYS A 83 3.34 -3.30 3.65
N ILE A 84 2.88 -4.49 3.21
CA ILE A 84 2.83 -5.66 4.09
C ILE A 84 4.24 -6.10 4.48
N LEU A 85 5.14 -6.27 3.52
CA LEU A 85 6.49 -6.78 3.76
C LEU A 85 7.28 -5.87 4.72
N LEU A 86 7.33 -4.57 4.43
CA LEU A 86 8.06 -3.59 5.22
C LEU A 86 7.38 -3.30 6.55
N SER A 87 6.04 -3.32 6.64
CA SER A 87 5.36 -3.04 7.91
C SER A 87 5.58 -4.14 8.96
N LEU A 88 5.65 -5.40 8.54
CA LEU A 88 5.97 -6.53 9.41
C LEU A 88 7.43 -6.44 9.88
N PHE A 89 8.36 -6.25 8.95
CA PHE A 89 9.78 -6.04 9.26
C PHE A 89 10.00 -4.86 10.22
N ALA A 90 9.43 -3.71 9.90
CA ALA A 90 9.52 -2.51 10.73
C ALA A 90 8.98 -2.73 12.14
N LYS A 91 7.87 -3.48 12.28
CA LYS A 91 7.27 -3.75 13.58
C LYS A 91 8.17 -4.61 14.49
N GLU A 92 8.86 -5.59 13.92
CA GLU A 92 9.69 -6.53 14.68
C GLU A 92 11.08 -5.96 14.98
N TYR A 93 11.68 -5.26 14.03
CA TYR A 93 13.10 -4.93 14.10
C TYR A 93 13.41 -3.47 14.45
N LEU A 94 12.54 -2.49 14.16
CA LEU A 94 12.84 -1.07 14.44
C LEU A 94 13.12 -0.78 15.92
N HIS A 95 12.50 -1.52 16.85
CA HIS A 95 12.69 -1.31 18.28
C HIS A 95 14.10 -1.72 18.75
N ASN A 96 14.67 -2.75 18.12
CA ASN A 96 15.94 -3.34 18.53
C ASN A 96 17.14 -2.78 17.73
N MET A 97 16.88 -2.10 16.62
CA MET A 97 17.92 -1.50 15.78
C MET A 97 18.65 -0.33 16.46
N THR A 98 19.95 -0.26 16.21
CA THR A 98 20.82 0.87 16.56
C THR A 98 20.64 2.04 15.58
N GLU A 99 21.12 3.24 15.94
CA GLU A 99 21.03 4.42 15.09
C GLU A 99 21.65 4.21 13.70
N LYS A 100 22.80 3.53 13.62
CA LYS A 100 23.45 3.21 12.35
C LYS A 100 22.56 2.35 11.46
N GLN A 101 21.91 1.33 12.02
CA GLN A 101 20.99 0.45 11.30
C GLN A 101 19.73 1.19 10.87
N LEU A 102 19.20 2.10 11.70
CA LEU A 102 18.09 2.97 11.33
C LEU A 102 18.45 3.86 10.13
N ASN A 103 19.67 4.39 10.06
CA ASN A 103 20.12 5.20 8.93
C ASN A 103 20.29 4.36 7.66
N LEU A 104 20.80 3.13 7.79
CA LEU A 104 20.88 2.19 6.67
C LEU A 104 19.48 1.83 6.15
N TYR A 105 18.53 1.59 7.05
CA TYR A 105 17.15 1.32 6.71
C TYR A 105 16.47 2.52 6.03
N ASP A 106 16.70 3.74 6.53
CA ASP A 106 16.20 5.00 5.94
C ASP A 106 16.67 5.15 4.49
N ARG A 107 17.96 4.91 4.23
CA ARG A 107 18.52 4.90 2.86
C ARG A 107 17.86 3.82 2.01
N LEU A 108 17.76 2.60 2.53
CA LEU A 108 17.22 1.46 1.80
C LEU A 108 15.81 1.70 1.24
N ILE A 109 14.96 2.34 2.04
CA ILE A 109 13.56 2.57 1.68
C ILE A 109 13.36 3.87 0.88
N ASN A 110 14.21 4.89 1.06
CA ASN A 110 14.00 6.23 0.48
C ASN A 110 14.96 6.60 -0.67
N GLU A 111 16.07 5.87 -0.83
CA GLU A 111 16.98 6.01 -1.97
C GLU A 111 16.36 5.58 -3.31
N PRO A 112 15.62 4.46 -3.43
CA PRO A 112 14.99 4.09 -4.70
C PRO A 112 13.86 5.04 -5.06
N SER A 113 13.87 5.52 -6.31
CA SER A 113 12.75 6.29 -6.86
C SER A 113 11.51 5.43 -7.14
N ASN A 114 11.68 4.10 -7.23
CA ASN A 114 10.61 3.16 -7.57
C ASN A 114 10.46 2.06 -6.51
N ASP A 115 9.26 1.91 -5.96
CA ASP A 115 8.93 0.87 -4.99
C ASP A 115 9.06 -0.55 -5.56
N TRP A 116 8.92 -0.76 -6.87
CA TRP A 116 9.11 -2.10 -7.48
C TRP A 116 10.52 -2.64 -7.30
N ASP A 117 11.53 -1.77 -7.27
CA ASP A 117 12.92 -2.18 -7.08
C ASP A 117 13.10 -2.78 -5.68
N ILE A 118 12.48 -2.18 -4.66
CA ILE A 118 12.48 -2.71 -3.28
C ILE A 118 11.88 -4.12 -3.25
N TYR A 119 10.75 -4.33 -3.93
CA TYR A 119 10.09 -5.64 -3.99
C TYR A 119 10.99 -6.69 -4.66
N TYR A 120 11.65 -6.35 -5.76
CA TYR A 120 12.54 -7.25 -6.46
C TYR A 120 13.82 -7.57 -5.68
N TRP A 121 14.32 -6.61 -4.88
CA TRP A 121 15.43 -6.86 -3.95
C TRP A 121 15.02 -7.83 -2.84
N ALA A 122 13.85 -7.63 -2.23
CA ALA A 122 13.32 -8.50 -1.19
C ALA A 122 13.04 -9.93 -1.70
N THR A 123 12.54 -10.07 -2.93
CA THR A 123 12.26 -11.38 -3.55
C THR A 123 13.47 -12.02 -4.24
N GLY A 124 14.60 -11.31 -4.33
CA GLY A 124 15.83 -11.79 -4.98
C GLY A 124 15.71 -12.03 -6.50
N THR A 125 14.66 -11.50 -7.13
CA THR A 125 14.35 -11.73 -8.56
C THR A 125 14.97 -10.68 -9.49
N ASP A 126 15.57 -9.62 -8.94
CA ASP A 126 16.17 -8.56 -9.74
C ASP A 126 17.44 -9.03 -10.48
N LYS A 127 17.43 -8.86 -11.80
CA LYS A 127 18.58 -9.11 -12.69
C LYS A 127 19.49 -7.90 -12.81
N ARG A 128 19.05 -6.70 -12.42
CA ARG A 128 19.88 -5.48 -12.45
C ARG A 128 20.59 -5.34 -11.11
N HIS A 129 21.85 -5.73 -11.09
CA HIS A 129 22.63 -5.80 -9.87
C HIS A 129 22.97 -4.39 -9.36
N ASN A 130 22.14 -3.77 -8.55
CA ASN A 130 22.61 -2.71 -7.66
C ASN A 130 23.21 -3.37 -6.40
N VAL A 131 24.49 -3.73 -6.51
CA VAL A 131 25.24 -4.48 -5.48
C VAL A 131 25.21 -3.78 -4.11
N LYS A 132 25.13 -2.45 -4.10
CA LYS A 132 25.12 -1.65 -2.86
C LYS A 132 23.88 -1.94 -2.01
N ASN A 133 22.69 -1.94 -2.61
CA ASN A 133 21.44 -2.08 -1.85
C ASN A 133 21.18 -3.52 -1.44
N ARG A 134 21.65 -4.50 -2.24
CA ARG A 134 21.70 -5.90 -1.82
C ARG A 134 22.59 -6.09 -0.58
N MET A 135 23.72 -5.38 -0.51
CA MET A 135 24.63 -5.45 0.63
C MET A 135 23.99 -4.85 1.89
N ILE A 136 23.25 -3.75 1.77
CA ILE A 136 22.49 -3.16 2.89
C ILE A 136 21.39 -4.11 3.38
N TRP A 137 20.62 -4.73 2.47
CA TRP A 137 19.64 -5.76 2.83
C TRP A 137 20.28 -6.99 3.48
N ALA A 138 21.43 -7.45 2.96
CA ALA A 138 22.14 -8.59 3.52
C ALA A 138 22.74 -8.28 4.89
N ASP A 139 23.35 -7.10 5.07
CA ASP A 139 23.92 -6.68 6.35
C ASP A 139 22.83 -6.51 7.41
N LEU A 140 21.68 -5.91 7.04
CA LEU A 140 20.51 -5.84 7.92
C LEU A 140 19.91 -7.21 8.21
N SER A 141 19.97 -8.17 7.28
CA SER A 141 19.37 -9.49 7.44
C SER A 141 20.31 -10.52 8.08
N LEU A 142 21.62 -10.27 8.14
CA LEU A 142 22.62 -11.14 8.79
C LEU A 142 22.82 -10.81 10.27
N GLU A 143 22.48 -9.58 10.69
CA GLU A 143 22.54 -9.14 12.09
C GLU A 143 21.22 -9.34 12.87
N LEU A 144 20.19 -9.90 12.21
CA LEU A 144 18.87 -10.24 12.77
C LEU A 144 18.70 -11.76 12.87
#